data_AF-A0A4Q5LL94-F1
#
_entry.id   AF-A0A4Q5LL94-F1
#
_cell.length_a   1.000
_cell.length_b   1.000
_cell.length_c   1.000
_cell.angle_alpha   90.00
_cell.angle_beta   90.00
_cell.angle_gamma   90.00
#
_symmetry.space_group_name_H-M   'P 1'
#
loop_
_entity.id
_entity.type
_entity.pdbx_description
1 polymer ?
#
loop_
_entity_poly.entity_id
_entity_poly.type
_entity_poly.pdbx_seq_one_letter_code
_entity_poly.pdbx_strand_id
1 'polypeptide(L)'
;MKRFVFIGICFALLVTVCIGLAYKKDSPVTDIDTTPDSAAKAVDKRWVFDKVKGAVLLFKGGKQFDTKIYEVKYIGQITNGGKAPFLLFTGRGCDECDANIALYIQSPDDPYHSDEYEAERYDLPGKEKDYETDSLIYKGRAFYGQIFKGVKGVVWYQQNLMQDNSWQKSTYFVSLKSGLKKDTMIKAWNKMPETLKLLQQGACKEIAGSDYYSEP
;
A
#
# COMPACT_ATOMS: atom_id res chain seq x y z
N MET A 1 64.63 -3.10 7.61
CA MET A 1 65.24 -4.45 7.70
C MET A 1 64.16 -5.45 8.13
N LYS A 2 64.25 -6.73 7.72
CA LYS A 2 63.31 -7.86 8.01
C LYS A 2 61.90 -7.66 7.40
N ARG A 3 61.35 -8.44 6.44
CA ARG A 3 61.33 -9.88 6.03
C ARG A 3 60.55 -10.84 6.95
N PHE A 4 59.37 -11.28 6.45
CA PHE A 4 58.73 -12.63 6.43
C PHE A 4 57.48 -12.47 5.49
N VAL A 5 57.12 -13.27 4.48
CA VAL A 5 57.55 -14.55 3.85
C VAL A 5 56.97 -15.86 4.46
N PHE A 6 56.55 -16.78 3.57
CA PHE A 6 55.94 -18.14 3.71
C PHE A 6 54.41 -18.25 3.89
N ILE A 7 53.68 -19.28 3.39
CA ILE A 7 53.70 -20.09 2.13
C ILE A 7 52.52 -21.11 2.11
N GLY A 8 52.15 -21.67 0.94
CA GLY A 8 51.31 -22.87 0.76
C GLY A 8 49.83 -22.58 0.43
N ILE A 9 49.17 -23.10 -0.62
CA ILE A 9 49.29 -24.27 -1.53
C ILE A 9 48.91 -25.65 -0.92
N CYS A 10 47.69 -26.11 -1.24
CA CYS A 10 47.25 -27.47 -1.59
C CYS A 10 45.85 -27.33 -2.25
N PHE A 11 45.44 -27.83 -3.42
CA PHE A 11 45.63 -29.06 -4.24
C PHE A 11 44.78 -30.28 -3.83
N ALA A 12 44.37 -31.07 -4.85
CA ALA A 12 43.40 -32.20 -4.88
C ALA A 12 41.90 -31.79 -4.80
N LEU A 13 40.99 -32.07 -5.75
CA LEU A 13 40.92 -32.98 -6.92
C LEU A 13 40.74 -34.47 -6.57
N LEU A 14 39.51 -34.99 -6.72
CA LEU A 14 39.06 -36.39 -6.95
C LEU A 14 37.51 -36.41 -6.86
N VAL A 15 36.70 -37.32 -7.43
CA VAL A 15 36.80 -38.12 -8.67
C VAL A 15 35.38 -38.58 -9.06
N THR A 16 35.15 -38.83 -10.35
CA THR A 16 33.87 -39.32 -10.90
C THR A 16 33.54 -40.76 -10.46
N VAL A 17 32.28 -41.05 -10.17
CA VAL A 17 31.74 -42.43 -10.23
C VAL A 17 30.54 -42.46 -11.17
N CYS A 18 30.70 -43.13 -12.30
CA CYS A 18 29.60 -43.51 -13.19
C CYS A 18 29.05 -44.87 -12.75
N ILE A 19 27.72 -45.00 -12.64
CA ILE A 19 27.04 -46.31 -12.64
C ILE A 19 26.00 -46.25 -13.75
N GLY A 20 26.05 -47.24 -14.65
CA GLY A 20 25.24 -47.27 -15.85
C GLY A 20 24.01 -48.17 -15.74
N LEU A 21 23.03 -47.85 -16.61
CA LEU A 21 22.20 -48.78 -17.37
C LEU A 21 21.42 -49.88 -16.62
N ALA A 22 20.10 -49.67 -16.54
CA ALA A 22 19.13 -50.73 -16.78
C ALA A 22 17.99 -50.17 -17.67
N TYR A 23 18.04 -50.45 -18.97
CA TYR A 23 16.98 -50.07 -19.91
C TYR A 23 15.91 -51.18 -19.90
N LYS A 24 14.67 -50.87 -19.48
CA LYS A 24 13.54 -51.81 -19.57
C LYS A 24 12.55 -51.33 -20.63
N LYS A 25 12.17 -52.24 -21.52
CA LYS A 25 11.34 -52.01 -22.71
C LYS A 25 9.99 -52.68 -22.48
N ASP A 26 8.91 -51.90 -22.36
CA ASP A 26 7.54 -52.41 -22.37
C ASP A 26 6.58 -51.43 -23.08
N SER A 27 5.89 -51.98 -24.08
CA SER A 27 4.63 -51.61 -24.76
C SER A 27 4.16 -50.15 -25.00
N PRO A 28 3.60 -49.83 -26.18
CA PRO A 28 2.90 -48.57 -26.44
C PRO A 28 1.49 -48.57 -25.86
N VAL A 29 1.13 -47.55 -25.09
CA VAL A 29 -0.26 -47.26 -24.72
C VAL A 29 -0.84 -46.28 -25.75
N THR A 30 -1.75 -46.77 -26.57
CA THR A 30 -2.69 -45.92 -27.30
C THR A 30 -3.86 -45.59 -26.39
N ASP A 31 -4.06 -44.31 -26.10
CA ASP A 31 -5.37 -43.66 -26.00
C ASP A 31 -5.15 -42.16 -25.75
N ILE A 32 -5.23 -41.37 -26.82
CA ILE A 32 -5.21 -39.91 -26.74
C ILE A 32 -6.66 -39.45 -26.74
N ASP A 33 -7.23 -39.30 -25.54
CA ASP A 33 -8.45 -38.53 -25.32
C ASP A 33 -8.14 -37.04 -25.51
N THR A 34 -8.21 -36.56 -26.74
CA THR A 34 -8.21 -35.12 -27.05
C THR A 34 -9.61 -34.54 -26.87
N THR A 35 -10.15 -34.59 -25.66
CA THR A 35 -11.15 -33.62 -25.24
C THR A 35 -10.45 -32.26 -25.05
N PRO A 36 -10.82 -31.20 -25.79
CA PRO A 36 -10.17 -29.90 -25.68
C PRO A 36 -10.60 -29.22 -24.38
N ASP A 37 -9.82 -29.48 -23.33
CA ASP A 37 -9.99 -28.91 -22.00
C ASP A 37 -10.07 -27.38 -22.11
N SER A 38 -11.13 -26.80 -21.52
CA SER A 38 -11.46 -25.40 -21.78
C SER A 38 -10.30 -24.50 -21.34
N ALA A 39 -9.82 -23.62 -22.21
CA ALA A 39 -8.70 -22.74 -21.93
C ALA A 39 -9.03 -21.81 -20.74
N ALA A 40 -8.65 -22.24 -19.53
CA ALA A 40 -8.79 -21.46 -18.32
C ALA A 40 -8.00 -20.17 -18.50
N LYS A 41 -8.72 -19.06 -18.73
CA LYS A 41 -8.12 -17.75 -19.00
C LYS A 41 -7.11 -17.45 -17.89
N ALA A 42 -5.85 -17.23 -18.27
CA ALA A 42 -4.79 -16.94 -17.33
C ALA A 42 -5.21 -15.80 -16.40
N VAL A 43 -5.39 -16.12 -15.11
CA VAL A 43 -5.89 -15.17 -14.12
C VAL A 43 -4.86 -14.05 -13.99
N ASP A 44 -5.27 -12.82 -14.34
CA ASP A 44 -4.39 -11.66 -14.17
C ASP A 44 -4.10 -11.49 -12.68
N LYS A 45 -2.85 -11.78 -12.29
CA LYS A 45 -2.41 -11.65 -10.90
C LYS A 45 -2.26 -10.19 -10.48
N ARG A 46 -2.30 -9.23 -11.41
CA ARG A 46 -2.18 -7.81 -11.13
C ARG A 46 -3.47 -7.25 -10.57
N TRP A 47 -3.35 -6.56 -9.45
CA TRP A 47 -4.43 -5.72 -8.92
C TRP A 47 -4.54 -4.46 -9.78
N VAL A 48 -5.43 -4.49 -10.78
CA VAL A 48 -5.76 -3.34 -11.63
C VAL A 48 -7.20 -2.94 -11.32
N PHE A 49 -7.40 -1.78 -10.70
CA PHE A 49 -8.72 -1.28 -10.35
C PHE A 49 -9.64 -1.18 -11.58
N ASP A 50 -10.91 -1.54 -11.38
CA ASP A 50 -11.98 -1.42 -12.38
C ASP A 50 -13.00 -0.36 -11.95
N LYS A 51 -13.67 -0.57 -10.80
CA LYS A 51 -14.72 0.32 -10.27
C LYS A 51 -15.07 0.02 -8.81
N VAL A 52 -15.86 0.90 -8.20
CA VAL A 52 -16.54 0.64 -6.92
C VAL A 52 -17.95 0.10 -7.17
N LYS A 53 -18.45 -0.78 -6.31
CA LYS A 53 -19.86 -1.20 -6.24
C LYS A 53 -20.29 -1.36 -4.78
N GLY A 54 -20.96 -0.36 -4.22
CA GLY A 54 -21.25 -0.30 -2.78
C GLY A 54 -19.93 -0.27 -1.98
N ALA A 55 -19.85 -1.06 -0.90
CA ALA A 55 -18.62 -1.23 -0.11
C ALA A 55 -17.49 -2.01 -0.83
N VAL A 56 -17.71 -2.52 -2.05
CA VAL A 56 -16.76 -3.42 -2.74
C VAL A 56 -15.93 -2.70 -3.81
N LEU A 57 -14.60 -2.79 -3.68
CA LEU A 57 -13.64 -2.43 -4.72
C LEU A 57 -13.48 -3.60 -5.69
N LEU A 58 -13.79 -3.38 -6.97
CA LEU A 58 -13.67 -4.38 -8.03
C LEU A 58 -12.41 -4.13 -8.87
N PHE A 59 -11.73 -5.21 -9.22
CA PHE A 59 -10.49 -5.23 -9.98
C PHE A 59 -10.61 -6.17 -11.19
N LYS A 60 -9.81 -5.87 -12.23
CA LYS A 60 -9.75 -6.71 -13.43
C LYS A 60 -9.27 -8.12 -13.08
N GLY A 61 -9.74 -9.10 -13.85
CA GLY A 61 -9.55 -10.53 -13.53
C GLY A 61 -10.47 -11.08 -12.45
N GLY A 62 -11.51 -10.34 -12.03
CA GLY A 62 -12.53 -10.81 -11.09
C GLY A 62 -12.12 -10.73 -9.62
N LYS A 63 -10.97 -10.13 -9.32
CA LYS A 63 -10.54 -9.82 -7.94
C LYS A 63 -11.48 -8.77 -7.34
N GLN A 64 -11.84 -8.96 -6.07
CA GLN A 64 -12.66 -8.02 -5.31
C GLN A 64 -12.08 -7.84 -3.90
N PHE A 65 -12.33 -6.69 -3.30
CA PHE A 65 -12.04 -6.39 -1.91
C PHE A 65 -13.24 -5.69 -1.30
N ASP A 66 -13.87 -6.33 -0.32
CA ASP A 66 -14.96 -5.76 0.46
C ASP A 66 -14.36 -4.93 1.59
N THR A 67 -14.60 -3.63 1.57
CA THR A 67 -13.96 -2.68 2.49
C THR A 67 -14.63 -2.63 3.86
N LYS A 68 -15.89 -3.09 3.98
CA LYS A 68 -16.79 -2.82 5.10
C LYS A 68 -17.07 -1.33 5.38
N ILE A 69 -16.72 -0.43 4.46
CA ILE A 69 -16.93 1.02 4.58
C ILE A 69 -18.07 1.45 3.65
N TYR A 70 -18.84 2.47 4.05
CA TYR A 70 -19.92 3.08 3.27
C TYR A 70 -19.40 4.23 2.40
N GLU A 71 -20.18 4.64 1.40
CA GLU A 71 -19.86 5.79 0.51
C GLU A 71 -18.48 5.71 -0.18
N VAL A 72 -18.00 4.49 -0.48
CA VAL A 72 -16.61 4.23 -0.90
C VAL A 72 -16.21 4.97 -2.17
N LYS A 73 -15.06 5.66 -2.10
CA LYS A 73 -14.40 6.29 -3.24
C LYS A 73 -12.94 5.88 -3.31
N TYR A 74 -12.57 5.15 -4.36
CA TYR A 74 -11.19 4.72 -4.58
C TYR A 74 -10.27 5.91 -4.93
N ILE A 75 -9.10 5.99 -4.27
CA ILE A 75 -8.04 6.97 -4.55
C ILE A 75 -6.88 6.35 -5.34
N GLY A 76 -6.46 5.14 -4.98
CA GLY A 76 -5.29 4.52 -5.56
C GLY A 76 -4.75 3.32 -4.78
N GLN A 77 -3.52 2.92 -5.13
CA GLN A 77 -2.88 1.74 -4.55
C GLN A 77 -1.35 1.90 -4.50
N ILE A 78 -0.72 1.25 -3.52
CA ILE A 78 0.74 1.22 -3.33
C ILE A 78 1.22 -0.23 -3.42
N THR A 79 2.20 -0.48 -4.30
CA THR A 79 2.71 -1.84 -4.58
C THR A 79 3.57 -2.39 -3.44
N ASN A 80 3.23 -3.61 -3.00
CA ASN A 80 3.76 -4.27 -1.80
C ASN A 80 4.67 -5.48 -2.11
N GLY A 81 5.61 -5.33 -3.06
CA GLY A 81 6.71 -6.30 -3.23
C GLY A 81 6.32 -7.76 -3.48
N GLY A 82 5.27 -8.01 -4.28
CA GLY A 82 4.79 -9.35 -4.62
C GLY A 82 3.55 -9.82 -3.83
N LYS A 83 3.24 -9.16 -2.72
CA LYS A 83 1.96 -9.27 -2.00
C LYS A 83 0.85 -8.43 -2.64
N ALA A 84 -0.39 -8.58 -2.17
CA ALA A 84 -1.46 -7.64 -2.49
C ALA A 84 -1.07 -6.20 -2.12
N PRO A 85 -1.48 -5.20 -2.92
CA PRO A 85 -1.15 -3.81 -2.67
C PRO A 85 -1.90 -3.28 -1.45
N PHE A 86 -1.37 -2.21 -0.86
CA PHE A 86 -2.19 -1.36 -0.01
C PHE A 86 -3.12 -0.55 -0.91
N LEU A 87 -4.41 -0.60 -0.63
CA LEU A 87 -5.49 0.12 -1.27
C LEU A 87 -5.78 1.39 -0.46
N LEU A 88 -5.98 2.49 -1.16
CA LEU A 88 -6.33 3.79 -0.60
C LEU A 88 -7.70 4.18 -1.14
N PHE A 89 -8.62 4.46 -0.23
CA PHE A 89 -9.99 4.86 -0.54
C PHE A 89 -10.54 5.71 0.60
N THR A 90 -11.57 6.50 0.32
CA THR A 90 -12.33 7.23 1.34
C THR A 90 -13.69 6.60 1.55
N GLY A 91 -14.33 6.88 2.68
CA GLY A 91 -15.72 6.54 2.93
C GLY A 91 -16.15 6.83 4.38
N ARG A 92 -17.36 6.44 4.73
CA ARG A 92 -17.95 6.57 6.08
C ARG A 92 -17.90 5.22 6.81
N GLY A 93 -17.46 5.21 8.06
CA GLY A 93 -17.36 3.99 8.89
C GLY A 93 -18.63 3.64 9.67
N CYS A 94 -19.78 4.08 9.15
CA CYS A 94 -21.12 3.69 9.56
C CYS A 94 -22.13 4.16 8.50
N ASP A 95 -23.30 3.53 8.45
CA ASP A 95 -24.46 4.01 7.67
C ASP A 95 -25.32 4.95 8.51
N GLU A 96 -26.04 5.88 7.87
CA GLU A 96 -26.99 6.83 8.48
C GLU A 96 -26.46 7.64 9.70
N CYS A 97 -25.14 7.75 9.86
CA CYS A 97 -24.46 8.48 10.94
C CYS A 97 -23.86 9.81 10.46
N ASP A 98 -23.59 10.73 11.39
CA ASP A 98 -22.93 12.03 11.14
C ASP A 98 -21.42 11.93 10.89
N ALA A 99 -20.76 10.87 11.38
CA ALA A 99 -19.32 10.63 11.31
C ALA A 99 -18.64 11.03 9.99
N ASN A 100 -17.56 11.81 10.09
CA ASN A 100 -16.85 12.36 8.94
C ASN A 100 -16.24 11.30 7.99
N ILE A 101 -16.13 11.66 6.70
CA ILE A 101 -15.45 10.82 5.70
C ILE A 101 -13.96 10.74 6.02
N ALA A 102 -13.45 9.52 6.22
CA ALA A 102 -12.04 9.27 6.48
C ALA A 102 -11.31 8.70 5.26
N LEU A 103 -9.97 8.79 5.26
CA LEU A 103 -9.09 7.97 4.43
C LEU A 103 -8.84 6.62 5.11
N TYR A 104 -8.89 5.55 4.34
CA TYR A 104 -8.51 4.20 4.76
C TYR A 104 -7.29 3.72 3.97
N ILE A 105 -6.40 2.99 4.66
CA ILE A 105 -5.23 2.33 4.08
C ILE A 105 -5.25 0.86 4.54
N GLN A 106 -5.68 -0.03 3.65
CA GLN A 106 -5.86 -1.46 3.94
C GLN A 106 -5.20 -2.32 2.87
N SER A 107 -4.91 -3.59 3.16
CA SER A 107 -4.40 -4.57 2.20
C SER A 107 -5.27 -5.82 2.21
N PRO A 108 -5.60 -6.43 1.05
CA PRO A 108 -6.26 -7.73 0.99
C PRO A 108 -5.50 -8.87 1.68
N ASP A 109 -4.19 -8.71 1.92
CA ASP A 109 -3.34 -9.64 2.67
C ASP A 109 -3.22 -9.26 4.17
N ASP A 110 -3.93 -8.24 4.67
CA ASP A 110 -3.91 -7.83 6.08
C ASP A 110 -4.84 -8.75 6.91
N PRO A 111 -4.36 -9.44 7.95
CA PRO A 111 -5.23 -10.33 8.74
C PRO A 111 -6.29 -9.59 9.57
N TYR A 112 -6.14 -8.29 9.83
CA TYR A 112 -7.06 -7.49 10.66
C TYR A 112 -8.14 -6.76 9.84
N HIS A 113 -8.63 -7.37 8.75
CA HIS A 113 -9.64 -6.80 7.86
C HIS A 113 -11.09 -7.14 8.24
N SER A 114 -11.32 -7.69 9.44
CA SER A 114 -12.59 -8.39 9.74
C SER A 114 -13.77 -7.46 10.02
N ASP A 115 -13.56 -6.31 10.67
CA ASP A 115 -14.64 -5.52 11.26
C ASP A 115 -14.50 -4.01 11.00
N GLU A 116 -15.62 -3.38 10.64
CA GLU A 116 -15.71 -1.94 10.31
C GLU A 116 -15.18 -1.04 11.43
N TYR A 117 -15.46 -1.38 12.68
CA TYR A 117 -15.03 -0.64 13.87
C TYR A 117 -13.52 -0.71 14.15
N GLU A 118 -12.81 -1.70 13.61
CA GLU A 118 -11.35 -1.86 13.79
C GLU A 118 -10.54 -1.23 12.64
N ALA A 119 -11.20 -0.77 11.58
CA ALA A 119 -10.55 -0.15 10.44
C ALA A 119 -9.89 1.19 10.83
N GLU A 120 -8.56 1.21 10.90
CA GLU A 120 -7.78 2.41 11.19
C GLU A 120 -8.09 3.55 10.20
N ARG A 121 -8.57 4.67 10.75
CA ARG A 121 -9.03 5.87 10.02
C ARG A 121 -7.96 6.95 10.04
N TYR A 122 -7.83 7.69 8.95
CA TYR A 122 -6.93 8.85 8.84
C TYR A 122 -7.67 10.07 8.24
N ASP A 123 -7.23 11.26 8.61
CA ASP A 123 -7.86 12.53 8.17
C ASP A 123 -7.71 12.74 6.65
N LEU A 124 -8.69 13.41 6.05
CA LEU A 124 -8.58 13.88 4.67
C LEU A 124 -7.70 15.15 4.59
N PRO A 125 -6.88 15.31 3.52
CA PRO A 125 -6.26 16.59 3.24
C PRO A 125 -7.30 17.63 2.81
N GLY A 126 -6.89 18.89 2.78
CA GLY A 126 -7.74 20.03 2.42
C GLY A 126 -7.83 21.03 3.56
N LYS A 127 -9.04 21.37 4.00
CA LYS A 127 -9.30 22.35 5.06
C LYS A 127 -10.45 21.90 5.94
N GLU A 128 -10.32 22.10 7.25
CA GLU A 128 -11.42 21.97 8.20
C GLU A 128 -11.74 23.34 8.79
N LYS A 129 -13.03 23.61 8.93
CA LYS A 129 -13.55 24.75 9.67
C LYS A 129 -14.29 24.28 10.92
N ASP A 130 -14.20 25.07 11.97
CA ASP A 130 -15.05 24.97 13.14
C ASP A 130 -16.52 25.15 12.76
N TYR A 131 -17.40 24.26 13.25
CA TYR A 131 -18.82 24.21 12.85
C TYR A 131 -19.64 25.40 13.37
N GLU A 132 -19.29 25.99 14.52
CA GLU A 132 -20.02 27.11 15.12
C GLU A 132 -19.62 28.47 14.53
N THR A 133 -18.32 28.64 14.27
CA THR A 133 -17.72 29.96 13.98
C THR A 133 -17.27 30.16 12.53
N ASP A 134 -17.32 29.12 11.69
CA ASP A 134 -16.75 29.09 10.32
C ASP A 134 -15.20 29.34 10.29
N SER A 135 -14.55 29.33 11.46
CA SER A 135 -13.11 29.59 11.60
C SER A 135 -12.29 28.44 11.04
N LEU A 136 -11.26 28.73 10.25
CA LEU A 136 -10.35 27.71 9.72
C LEU A 136 -9.49 27.12 10.86
N ILE A 137 -9.66 25.83 11.18
CA ILE A 137 -8.95 25.13 12.26
C ILE A 137 -7.89 24.14 11.76
N TYR A 138 -8.07 23.53 10.59
CA TYR A 138 -7.08 22.65 9.95
C TYR A 138 -6.81 23.08 8.52
N LYS A 139 -5.57 22.84 8.07
CA LYS A 139 -5.26 22.73 6.63
C LYS A 139 -4.13 21.74 6.38
N GLY A 140 -4.30 20.88 5.39
CA GLY A 140 -3.37 19.80 5.09
C GLY A 140 -3.24 19.48 3.61
N ARG A 141 -2.09 18.92 3.22
CA ARG A 141 -1.87 18.29 1.91
C ARG A 141 -1.33 16.89 2.14
N ALA A 142 -1.88 15.89 1.45
CA ALA A 142 -1.44 14.50 1.58
C ALA A 142 -0.94 13.92 0.26
N PHE A 143 0.07 13.06 0.33
CA PHE A 143 0.69 12.42 -0.82
C PHE A 143 0.87 10.93 -0.58
N TYR A 144 0.66 10.10 -1.60
CA TYR A 144 0.78 8.65 -1.54
C TYR A 144 1.71 8.08 -2.62
N GLY A 145 2.37 6.95 -2.33
CA GLY A 145 3.36 6.34 -3.21
C GLY A 145 4.74 6.33 -2.56
N GLN A 146 5.80 6.72 -3.27
CA GLN A 146 7.11 6.96 -2.67
C GLN A 146 7.14 8.37 -2.03
N ILE A 147 6.96 8.43 -0.72
CA ILE A 147 6.82 9.69 0.03
C ILE A 147 8.15 10.34 0.42
N PHE A 148 9.19 9.52 0.62
CA PHE A 148 10.59 9.90 0.83
C PHE A 148 11.52 8.93 0.07
N LYS A 149 12.81 9.25 -0.07
CA LYS A 149 13.79 8.33 -0.68
C LYS A 149 13.77 6.94 -0.02
N GLY A 150 13.32 5.93 -0.77
CA GLY A 150 13.24 4.53 -0.31
C GLY A 150 12.08 4.22 0.65
N VAL A 151 11.18 5.17 0.92
CA VAL A 151 10.02 4.99 1.81
C VAL A 151 8.74 5.10 1.00
N LYS A 152 7.94 4.02 0.99
CA LYS A 152 6.57 4.03 0.47
C LYS A 152 5.58 4.28 1.60
N GLY A 153 4.47 4.93 1.30
CA GLY A 153 3.47 5.28 2.31
C GLY A 153 2.50 6.37 1.88
N VAL A 154 1.86 6.96 2.89
CA VAL A 154 1.09 8.21 2.79
C VAL A 154 1.70 9.22 3.76
N VAL A 155 1.87 10.47 3.35
CA VAL A 155 2.37 11.58 4.18
C VAL A 155 1.42 12.75 4.12
N TRP A 156 1.10 13.31 5.28
CA TRP A 156 0.34 14.54 5.49
C TRP A 156 1.29 15.65 5.97
N TYR A 157 1.21 16.79 5.30
CA TYR A 157 1.81 18.04 5.75
C TYR A 157 0.70 18.98 6.20
N GLN A 158 0.60 19.21 7.50
CA GLN A 158 -0.58 19.80 8.10
C GLN A 158 -0.28 20.93 9.07
N GLN A 159 -1.27 21.79 9.27
CA GLN A 159 -1.25 22.88 10.23
C GLN A 159 -2.58 22.84 10.98
N ASN A 160 -2.52 22.89 12.31
CA ASN A 160 -3.68 22.98 13.19
C ASN A 160 -3.67 24.33 13.91
N LEU A 161 -4.84 24.89 14.13
CA LEU A 161 -5.05 26.01 15.05
C LEU A 161 -5.02 25.46 16.48
N MET A 162 -4.21 26.07 17.33
CA MET A 162 -4.05 25.70 18.73
C MET A 162 -4.92 26.60 19.62
N GLN A 163 -5.15 26.20 20.87
CA GLN A 163 -5.95 26.95 21.86
C GLN A 163 -5.45 28.38 22.14
N ASP A 164 -4.16 28.66 21.89
CA ASP A 164 -3.55 30.00 21.99
C ASP A 164 -3.68 30.82 20.68
N ASN A 165 -4.50 30.36 19.74
CA ASN A 165 -4.66 30.88 18.37
C ASN A 165 -3.39 30.82 17.50
N SER A 166 -2.35 30.07 17.92
CA SER A 166 -1.16 29.83 17.09
C SER A 166 -1.39 28.69 16.09
N TRP A 167 -0.67 28.72 14.96
CA TRP A 167 -0.72 27.63 13.97
C TRP A 167 0.46 26.66 14.16
N GLN A 168 0.19 25.46 14.67
CA GLN A 168 1.20 24.41 14.83
C GLN A 168 1.33 23.56 13.56
N LYS A 169 2.55 23.50 13.01
CA LYS A 169 2.88 22.66 11.84
C LYS A 169 3.37 21.28 12.28
N SER A 170 2.87 20.23 11.63
CA SER A 170 3.38 18.87 11.78
C SER A 170 3.45 18.14 10.44
N THR A 171 4.30 17.11 10.39
CA THR A 171 4.26 16.08 9.36
C THR A 171 3.85 14.77 10.03
N TYR A 172 2.83 14.12 9.49
CA TYR A 172 2.42 12.78 9.89
C TYR A 172 2.55 11.86 8.68
N PHE A 173 2.95 10.61 8.88
CA PHE A 173 3.01 9.64 7.78
C PHE A 173 2.83 8.21 8.23
N VAL A 174 2.17 7.44 7.38
CA VAL A 174 2.02 5.98 7.46
C VAL A 174 3.02 5.38 6.48
N SER A 175 4.06 4.75 6.99
CA SER A 175 5.06 4.04 6.19
C SER A 175 4.65 2.58 5.96
N LEU A 176 4.89 2.07 4.76
CA LEU A 176 4.43 0.75 4.31
C LEU A 176 5.62 -0.12 3.92
N LYS A 177 5.84 -1.23 4.65
CA LYS A 177 6.98 -2.13 4.42
C LYS A 177 6.61 -3.59 4.70
N SER A 178 6.85 -4.47 3.72
CA SER A 178 6.67 -5.94 3.82
C SER A 178 5.25 -6.42 4.17
N GLY A 179 4.23 -5.58 3.96
CA GLY A 179 2.85 -5.82 4.39
C GLY A 179 2.51 -5.32 5.80
N LEU A 180 3.40 -4.54 6.43
CA LEU A 180 3.12 -3.85 7.69
C LEU A 180 2.93 -2.34 7.45
N LYS A 181 1.98 -1.75 8.18
CA LYS A 181 1.86 -0.31 8.41
C LYS A 181 2.75 0.11 9.58
N LYS A 182 3.32 1.32 9.54
CA LYS A 182 3.91 1.98 10.69
C LYS A 182 3.70 3.48 10.61
N ASP A 183 3.04 3.99 11.63
CA ASP A 183 2.69 5.38 11.82
C ASP A 183 3.83 6.16 12.46
N THR A 184 3.94 7.45 12.11
CA THR A 184 4.94 8.36 12.67
C THR A 184 4.48 9.80 12.55
N MET A 185 4.39 10.52 13.67
CA MET A 185 4.15 11.97 13.71
C MET A 185 5.41 12.70 14.15
N ILE A 186 5.77 13.78 13.46
CA ILE A 186 6.93 14.63 13.78
C ILE A 186 6.52 16.10 13.73
N LYS A 187 6.61 16.80 14.87
CA LYS A 187 6.33 18.23 14.99
C LYS A 187 7.44 19.05 14.32
N ALA A 188 7.07 20.18 13.71
CA ALA A 188 7.98 21.14 13.05
C ALA A 188 8.93 20.60 11.93
N TRP A 189 8.88 19.31 11.61
CA TRP A 189 9.59 18.73 10.48
C TRP A 189 8.83 19.04 9.18
N ASN A 190 9.51 19.59 8.17
CA ASN A 190 8.91 19.87 6.86
C ASN A 190 9.76 19.26 5.75
N LYS A 191 9.30 18.11 5.24
CA LYS A 191 9.87 17.44 4.06
C LYS A 191 9.08 17.65 2.77
N MET A 192 8.09 18.55 2.75
CA MET A 192 7.29 18.83 1.54
C MET A 192 8.16 19.11 0.30
N PRO A 193 9.30 19.84 0.37
CA PRO A 193 10.18 20.02 -0.80
C PRO A 193 10.82 18.74 -1.34
N GLU A 194 10.99 17.68 -0.54
CA GLU A 194 11.42 16.35 -1.01
C GLU A 194 10.26 15.63 -1.70
N THR A 195 9.09 15.60 -1.06
CA THR A 195 7.89 14.94 -1.61
C THR A 195 7.40 15.60 -2.90
N LEU A 196 7.50 16.93 -3.05
CA LEU A 196 7.15 17.64 -4.28
C LEU A 196 8.09 17.29 -5.45
N LYS A 197 9.37 16.99 -5.19
CA LYS A 197 10.27 16.46 -6.24
C LYS A 197 9.87 15.05 -6.66
N LEU A 198 9.46 14.20 -5.70
CA LEU A 198 8.97 12.85 -5.98
C LEU A 198 7.63 12.89 -6.76
N LEU A 199 6.77 13.87 -6.49
CA LEU A 199 5.53 14.13 -7.25
C LEU A 199 5.83 14.52 -8.70
N GLN A 200 6.76 15.46 -8.91
CA GLN A 200 7.21 15.88 -10.25
C GLN A 200 7.84 14.72 -11.05
N GLN A 201 8.44 13.74 -10.36
CA GLN A 201 8.98 12.52 -10.95
C GLN A 201 7.94 11.41 -11.16
N GLY A 202 6.67 11.62 -10.78
CA GLY A 202 5.62 10.60 -10.83
C GLY A 202 5.79 9.45 -9.83
N ALA A 203 6.72 9.56 -8.88
CA ALA A 203 7.01 8.54 -7.87
C ALA A 203 5.99 8.52 -6.72
N CYS A 204 5.28 9.63 -6.52
CA CYS A 204 4.09 9.74 -5.69
C CYS A 204 2.99 10.55 -6.39
N LYS A 205 1.82 10.59 -5.78
CA LYS A 205 0.64 11.34 -6.21
C LYS A 205 0.08 12.14 -5.04
N GLU A 206 -0.49 13.29 -5.31
CA GLU A 206 -1.26 14.05 -4.33
C GLU A 206 -2.66 13.46 -4.17
N ILE A 207 -3.14 13.38 -2.94
CA ILE A 207 -4.55 13.09 -2.62
C ILE A 207 -5.30 14.41 -2.73
N ALA A 208 -6.38 14.45 -3.51
CA ALA A 208 -7.20 15.64 -3.65
C ALA A 208 -7.79 16.04 -2.28
N GLY A 209 -7.63 17.31 -1.91
CA GLY A 209 -8.19 17.83 -0.66
C GLY A 209 -9.66 18.20 -0.77
N SER A 210 -10.35 18.17 0.37
CA SER A 210 -11.73 18.63 0.56
C SER A 210 -11.79 19.75 1.60
N ASP A 211 -12.71 20.69 1.43
CA ASP A 211 -13.09 21.63 2.48
C ASP A 211 -14.28 21.01 3.24
N TYR A 212 -14.18 20.89 4.57
CA TYR A 212 -15.18 20.28 5.45
C TYR A 212 -15.31 21.04 6.78
N TYR A 213 -16.29 20.67 7.60
CA TYR A 213 -16.47 21.20 8.95
C TYR A 213 -16.12 20.14 10.01
N SER A 214 -15.78 20.59 11.21
CA SER A 214 -15.69 19.73 12.39
C SER A 214 -17.04 19.10 12.71
N GLU A 215 -17.02 18.00 13.45
CA GLU A 215 -18.23 17.45 14.06
C GLU A 215 -18.73 18.39 15.18
N PRO A 216 -20.04 18.42 15.50
CA PRO A 216 -20.61 19.24 16.58
C PRO A 216 -20.20 18.84 18.01
#